data_AF-A0A4V3WDE3-F1
#
_entry.id   AF-A0A4V3WDE3-F1
#
_cell.length_a   1.000
_cell.length_b   1.000
_cell.length_c   1.000
_cell.angle_alpha   90.00
_cell.angle_beta   90.00
_cell.angle_gamma   90.00
#
_symmetry.space_group_name_H-M   'P 1'
#
loop_
_entity.id
_entity.type
_entity.pdbx_description
1 polymer ?
#
loop_
_entity_poly.entity_id
_entity_poly.type
_entity_poly.pdbx_seq_one_letter_code
_entity_poly.pdbx_strand_id
1 'polypeptide(L)'
;MPSALLWLALDGVGHPLDAVGPDSIWDQPLPTLRPLIDAGQALDTTLGVPGLPQSGTGQACWLTGQDAVRVMGEHFGPHPGPTLQRLLRESALPVRLAQAGARVALANHYPPPYFEAQARRPRMGCFPFSFLAAGSPLNPPGVPPVPATLGLSYAEPWLPVRPLDEISRLGESLAASARTHDLLAADLWFSDPLGHLGSLPTRPAVAAAARAYLARVDALLAGALQAGARVLLTSDHGNAENLTVKAHTLARVPFAALGLSLPDAANVVEAGRALADWFGLPPQTAKSEIAPTEL
;
A
#
# COMPACT_ATOMS: atom_id res chain seq x y z
N MET A 1 13.40 -18.31 -8.05
CA MET A 1 12.74 -17.01 -7.85
C MET A 1 13.48 -16.27 -6.76
N PRO A 2 13.65 -14.93 -6.84
CA PRO A 2 14.14 -14.19 -5.69
C PRO A 2 13.22 -14.46 -4.50
N SER A 3 13.83 -14.81 -3.36
CA SER A 3 13.14 -15.23 -2.15
C SER A 3 13.36 -14.16 -1.08
N ALA A 4 12.28 -13.62 -0.52
CA ALA A 4 12.20 -12.58 0.51
C ALA A 4 12.13 -11.13 -0.02
N LEU A 5 10.90 -10.63 -0.16
CA LEU A 5 10.57 -9.21 -0.28
C LEU A 5 9.61 -8.80 0.84
N LEU A 6 9.93 -7.72 1.57
CA LEU A 6 8.99 -6.99 2.41
C LEU A 6 8.40 -5.82 1.62
N TRP A 7 7.10 -5.88 1.32
CA TRP A 7 6.39 -4.81 0.63
C TRP A 7 5.58 -3.98 1.63
N LEU A 8 5.98 -2.73 1.84
CA LEU A 8 5.24 -1.74 2.62
C LEU A 8 4.42 -0.87 1.66
N ALA A 9 3.11 -1.10 1.60
CA ALA A 9 2.20 -0.36 0.74
C ALA A 9 1.48 0.72 1.55
N LEU A 10 1.69 1.99 1.22
CA LEU A 10 1.03 3.13 1.86
C LEU A 10 -0.29 3.45 1.15
N ASP A 11 -1.35 3.76 1.89
CA ASP A 11 -2.63 4.24 1.34
C ASP A 11 -2.72 5.77 1.48
N GLY A 12 -2.93 6.47 0.36
CA GLY A 12 -3.13 7.92 0.36
C GLY A 12 -1.89 8.74 0.76
N VAL A 13 -0.70 8.38 0.26
CA VAL A 13 0.55 9.13 0.49
C VAL A 13 1.17 9.58 -0.82
N GLY A 14 0.95 10.85 -1.19
CA GLY A 14 1.60 11.47 -2.33
C GLY A 14 3.07 11.77 -2.08
N HIS A 15 3.83 11.85 -3.17
CA HIS A 15 5.27 12.05 -3.18
C HIS A 15 5.63 13.43 -2.58
N PRO A 16 6.73 13.54 -1.81
CA PRO A 16 7.13 14.79 -1.18
C PRO A 16 7.40 15.95 -2.15
N LEU A 17 7.67 15.66 -3.43
CA LEU A 17 7.83 16.69 -4.48
C LEU A 17 6.53 17.42 -4.79
N ASP A 18 5.39 16.81 -4.51
CA ASP A 18 4.05 17.34 -4.79
C ASP A 18 3.33 17.79 -3.50
N ALA A 19 4.07 17.83 -2.38
CA ALA A 19 3.57 18.25 -1.07
C ALA A 19 3.16 19.73 -1.04
N VAL A 20 2.10 20.06 -0.29
CA VAL A 20 1.56 21.42 -0.23
C VAL A 20 1.59 21.97 1.19
N GLY A 21 2.25 23.11 1.35
CA GLY A 21 2.25 23.89 2.58
C GLY A 21 3.08 23.31 3.73
N PRO A 22 3.27 24.07 4.82
CA PRO A 22 4.03 23.62 5.98
C PRO A 22 3.30 22.52 6.75
N ASP A 23 1.98 22.38 6.60
CA ASP A 23 1.20 21.36 7.31
C ASP A 23 1.29 19.94 6.69
N SER A 24 2.00 19.79 5.57
CA SER A 24 2.17 18.50 4.91
C SER A 24 2.84 17.47 5.82
N ILE A 25 2.44 16.20 5.74
CA ILE A 25 3.07 15.08 6.48
C ILE A 25 4.58 14.97 6.29
N TRP A 26 5.11 15.55 5.22
CA TRP A 26 6.54 15.53 4.87
C TRP A 26 7.37 16.60 5.58
N ASP A 27 6.76 17.63 6.18
CA ASP A 27 7.47 18.72 6.87
C ASP A 27 7.92 18.30 8.29
N GLN A 28 8.77 17.29 8.36
CA GLN A 28 9.35 16.73 9.59
C GLN A 28 10.59 15.89 9.26
N PRO A 29 11.48 15.64 10.23
CA PRO A 29 12.59 14.70 10.05
C PRO A 29 12.09 13.26 9.88
N LEU A 30 12.52 12.60 8.79
CA LEU A 30 12.26 11.19 8.49
C LEU A 30 13.56 10.54 7.99
N PRO A 31 14.51 10.23 8.88
CA PRO A 31 15.89 9.92 8.53
C PRO A 31 16.06 8.63 7.72
N THR A 32 15.05 7.76 7.66
CA THR A 32 15.10 6.51 6.90
C THR A 32 14.19 6.57 5.68
N LEU A 33 12.95 7.01 5.87
CA LEU A 33 11.92 7.04 4.85
C LEU A 33 12.22 8.09 3.78
N ARG A 34 12.67 9.29 4.16
CA ARG A 34 12.92 10.37 3.20
C ARG A 34 14.08 10.04 2.24
N PRO A 35 15.27 9.60 2.72
CA PRO A 35 16.33 9.19 1.81
C PRO A 35 15.95 8.04 0.88
N LEU A 36 15.16 7.08 1.37
CA LEU A 36 14.67 5.98 0.53
C LEU A 36 13.78 6.50 -0.60
N ILE A 37 12.81 7.37 -0.30
CA ILE A 37 11.90 7.94 -1.28
C ILE A 37 12.65 8.85 -2.27
N ASP A 38 13.55 9.70 -1.79
CA ASP A 38 14.32 10.63 -2.64
C ASP A 38 15.26 9.89 -3.61
N ALA A 39 15.69 8.67 -3.27
CA ALA A 39 16.45 7.80 -4.15
C ALA A 39 15.57 6.96 -5.10
N GLY A 40 14.25 7.00 -4.92
CA GLY A 40 13.26 6.27 -5.72
C GLY A 40 12.66 7.12 -6.85
N GLN A 41 11.47 6.74 -7.27
CA GLN A 41 10.72 7.35 -8.36
C GLN A 41 9.39 7.93 -7.87
N ALA A 42 8.89 8.95 -8.56
CA ALA A 42 7.58 9.56 -8.35
C ALA A 42 6.64 9.15 -9.49
N LEU A 43 5.70 8.25 -9.22
CA LEU A 43 4.86 7.64 -10.25
C LEU A 43 3.53 8.35 -10.46
N ASP A 44 3.10 8.45 -11.72
CA ASP A 44 1.74 8.88 -12.04
C ASP A 44 0.70 7.84 -11.60
N THR A 45 -0.38 8.34 -11.00
CA THR A 45 -1.56 7.55 -10.57
C THR A 45 -2.81 7.94 -11.34
N THR A 46 -2.76 8.98 -12.18
CA THR A 46 -3.91 9.45 -12.96
C THR A 46 -4.20 8.53 -14.15
N LEU A 47 -3.16 7.91 -14.72
CA LEU A 47 -3.23 7.02 -15.89
C LEU A 47 -3.91 7.67 -17.10
N GLY A 48 -3.92 9.01 -17.15
CA GLY A 48 -4.62 9.79 -18.16
C GLY A 48 -6.15 9.65 -18.14
N VAL A 49 -6.73 9.10 -17.07
CA VAL A 49 -8.18 8.97 -16.91
C VAL A 49 -8.72 10.11 -16.03
N PRO A 50 -9.78 10.83 -16.44
CA PRO A 50 -10.37 11.90 -15.63
C PRO A 50 -10.83 11.43 -14.25
N GLY A 51 -10.71 12.31 -13.26
CA GLY A 51 -11.05 12.04 -11.87
C GLY A 51 -9.84 12.01 -10.96
N LEU A 52 -10.08 11.86 -9.65
CA LEU A 52 -9.02 11.74 -8.67
C LEU A 52 -8.68 10.25 -8.46
N PRO A 53 -7.38 9.87 -8.46
CA PRO A 53 -6.94 8.54 -8.08
C PRO A 53 -7.59 8.04 -6.77
N GLN A 54 -7.93 6.75 -6.72
CA GLN A 54 -8.63 6.11 -5.60
C GLN A 54 -7.92 4.82 -5.17
N SER A 55 -8.03 4.43 -3.89
CA SER A 55 -7.36 3.24 -3.34
C SER A 55 -7.73 1.95 -4.07
N GLY A 56 -9.01 1.75 -4.40
CA GLY A 56 -9.49 0.52 -5.04
C GLY A 56 -8.79 0.21 -6.36
N THR A 57 -8.80 1.17 -7.30
CA THR A 57 -8.13 1.06 -8.59
C THR A 57 -6.62 1.20 -8.49
N GLY A 58 -6.10 2.09 -7.61
CA GLY A 58 -4.66 2.28 -7.42
C GLY A 58 -3.97 1.02 -6.88
N GLN A 59 -4.51 0.42 -5.81
CA GLN A 59 -4.01 -0.85 -5.27
C GLN A 59 -4.17 -1.99 -6.27
N ALA A 60 -5.27 -2.02 -7.03
CA ALA A 60 -5.45 -3.04 -8.06
C ALA A 60 -4.41 -2.91 -9.19
N CYS A 61 -4.01 -1.70 -9.58
CA CYS A 61 -2.93 -1.50 -10.56
C CYS A 61 -1.60 -2.10 -10.05
N TRP A 62 -1.22 -1.77 -8.81
CA TRP A 62 -0.03 -2.34 -8.17
C TRP A 62 -0.06 -3.87 -8.08
N LEU A 63 -1.17 -4.40 -7.58
CA LEU A 63 -1.33 -5.82 -7.35
C LEU A 63 -1.36 -6.61 -8.65
N THR A 64 -1.88 -6.07 -9.74
CA THR A 64 -2.13 -6.85 -10.98
C THR A 64 -1.15 -6.55 -12.11
N GLY A 65 -0.51 -5.38 -12.11
CA GLY A 65 0.22 -4.85 -13.27
C GLY A 65 -0.70 -4.55 -14.46
N GLN A 66 -2.00 -4.39 -14.23
CA GLN A 66 -3.00 -4.03 -15.24
C GLN A 66 -3.62 -2.67 -14.91
N ASP A 67 -4.07 -1.96 -15.94
CA ASP A 67 -4.75 -0.67 -15.77
C ASP A 67 -6.18 -0.87 -15.27
N ALA A 68 -6.31 -1.00 -13.95
CA ALA A 68 -7.58 -1.21 -13.27
C ALA A 68 -8.52 -0.01 -13.40
N VAL A 69 -7.99 1.19 -13.60
CA VAL A 69 -8.79 2.41 -13.82
C VAL A 69 -9.50 2.32 -15.17
N ARG A 70 -8.78 1.96 -16.24
CA ARG A 70 -9.37 1.74 -17.57
C ARG A 70 -10.32 0.55 -17.60
N VAL A 71 -10.04 -0.53 -16.85
CA VAL A 71 -10.97 -1.66 -16.68
C VAL A 71 -12.28 -1.24 -16.01
N MET A 72 -12.24 -0.30 -15.07
CA MET A 72 -13.42 0.24 -14.41
C MET A 72 -14.10 1.37 -15.19
N GLY A 73 -13.38 2.04 -16.08
CA GLY A 73 -13.82 3.24 -16.80
C GLY A 73 -13.69 4.53 -15.98
N GLU A 74 -13.31 4.44 -14.71
CA GLU A 74 -13.14 5.57 -13.79
C GLU A 74 -12.21 5.17 -12.63
N HIS A 75 -11.72 6.17 -11.90
CA HIS A 75 -11.05 5.93 -10.62
C HIS A 75 -12.08 5.50 -9.59
N PHE A 76 -11.87 4.36 -8.93
CA PHE A 76 -12.88 3.74 -8.07
C PHE A 76 -12.28 3.19 -6.78
N GLY A 77 -13.00 3.33 -5.67
CA GLY A 77 -12.55 2.85 -4.37
C GLY A 77 -13.53 3.21 -3.24
N PRO A 78 -13.20 2.88 -1.98
CA PRO A 78 -11.95 2.23 -1.54
C PRO A 78 -11.96 0.69 -1.64
N HIS A 79 -13.14 0.06 -1.80
CA HIS A 79 -13.26 -1.41 -1.84
C HIS A 79 -13.39 -1.91 -3.28
N PRO A 80 -12.79 -3.06 -3.66
CA PRO A 80 -12.97 -3.63 -4.98
C PRO A 80 -14.42 -4.12 -5.17
N GLY A 81 -15.11 -3.53 -6.15
CA GLY A 81 -16.38 -4.04 -6.66
C GLY A 81 -16.21 -5.35 -7.45
N PRO A 82 -17.30 -5.96 -7.94
CA PRO A 82 -17.25 -7.28 -8.61
C PRO A 82 -16.24 -7.36 -9.76
N THR A 83 -16.12 -6.30 -10.56
CA THR A 83 -15.16 -6.20 -11.68
C THR A 83 -13.71 -6.27 -11.19
N LEU A 84 -13.33 -5.43 -10.21
CA LEU A 84 -11.99 -5.47 -9.62
C LEU A 84 -11.72 -6.77 -8.87
N GLN A 85 -12.72 -7.33 -8.18
CA GLN A 85 -12.55 -8.62 -7.52
C GLN A 85 -12.22 -9.75 -8.50
N ARG A 86 -12.84 -9.77 -9.68
CA ARG A 86 -12.48 -10.72 -10.74
C ARG A 86 -11.04 -10.51 -11.20
N LEU A 87 -10.66 -9.26 -11.49
CA LEU A 87 -9.29 -8.91 -11.88
C LEU A 87 -8.26 -9.37 -10.84
N LEU A 88 -8.49 -9.06 -9.56
CA LEU A 88 -7.62 -9.45 -8.45
C LEU A 88 -7.52 -10.97 -8.28
N ARG A 89 -8.65 -11.71 -8.34
CA ARG A 89 -8.64 -13.18 -8.25
C ARG A 89 -7.83 -13.82 -9.38
N GLU A 90 -7.85 -13.23 -10.57
CA GLU A 90 -7.17 -13.81 -11.74
C GLU A 90 -5.68 -13.42 -11.81
N SER A 91 -5.32 -12.24 -11.31
CA SER A 91 -4.07 -11.59 -11.71
C SER A 91 -3.29 -10.91 -10.59
N ALA A 92 -3.80 -10.86 -9.37
CA ALA A 92 -3.05 -10.25 -8.27
C ALA A 92 -1.73 -11.00 -8.02
N LEU A 93 -0.68 -10.25 -7.75
CA LEU A 93 0.68 -10.72 -7.49
C LEU A 93 0.72 -11.85 -6.45
N PRO A 94 0.11 -11.74 -5.24
CA PRO A 94 0.12 -12.85 -4.29
C PRO A 94 -0.56 -14.11 -4.84
N VAL A 95 -1.62 -13.99 -5.64
CA VAL A 95 -2.31 -15.14 -6.25
C VAL A 95 -1.37 -15.86 -7.22
N ARG A 96 -0.73 -15.09 -8.11
CA ARG A 96 0.17 -15.63 -9.14
C ARG A 96 1.42 -16.26 -8.51
N LEU A 97 1.97 -15.63 -7.47
CA LEU A 97 3.08 -16.17 -6.70
C LEU A 97 2.69 -17.49 -5.99
N ALA A 98 1.54 -17.52 -5.31
CA ALA A 98 1.06 -18.74 -4.65
C ALA A 98 0.82 -19.89 -5.64
N GLN A 99 0.25 -19.60 -6.82
CA GLN A 99 0.09 -20.58 -7.91
C GLN A 99 1.43 -21.12 -8.42
N ALA A 100 2.49 -20.31 -8.38
CA ALA A 100 3.86 -20.70 -8.70
C ALA A 100 4.59 -21.39 -7.53
N GLY A 101 3.90 -21.68 -6.42
CA GLY A 101 4.44 -22.37 -5.24
C GLY A 101 5.17 -21.46 -4.24
N ALA A 102 5.09 -20.14 -4.41
CA ALA A 102 5.72 -19.19 -3.50
C ALA A 102 4.89 -18.97 -2.21
N ARG A 103 5.58 -18.68 -1.11
CA ARG A 103 4.95 -18.38 0.19
C ARG A 103 4.62 -16.89 0.28
N VAL A 104 3.34 -16.58 0.43
CA VAL A 104 2.85 -15.19 0.50
C VAL A 104 2.07 -14.95 1.78
N ALA A 105 2.29 -13.81 2.43
CA ALA A 105 1.55 -13.41 3.63
C ALA A 105 1.28 -11.89 3.68
N LEU A 106 0.14 -11.54 4.28
CA LEU A 106 -0.21 -10.17 4.65
C LEU A 106 -0.05 -10.00 6.16
N ALA A 107 0.83 -9.10 6.58
CA ALA A 107 1.22 -8.93 7.97
C ALA A 107 0.19 -8.17 8.82
N ASN A 108 -0.80 -7.54 8.19
CA ASN A 108 -1.81 -6.74 8.88
C ASN A 108 -2.57 -7.52 9.94
N HIS A 109 -2.82 -6.86 11.07
CA HIS A 109 -3.68 -7.38 12.11
C HIS A 109 -5.15 -7.06 11.83
N TYR A 110 -5.98 -8.10 11.85
CA TYR A 110 -7.44 -7.99 11.74
C TYR A 110 -8.09 -8.50 13.03
N PRO A 111 -8.76 -7.65 13.83
CA PRO A 111 -9.36 -8.08 15.09
C PRO A 111 -10.69 -8.84 14.86
N PRO A 112 -11.21 -9.60 15.85
CA PRO A 112 -12.48 -10.32 15.70
C PRO A 112 -13.67 -9.49 15.16
N PRO A 113 -13.89 -8.23 15.60
CA PRO A 113 -14.96 -7.39 15.05
C PRO A 113 -14.82 -7.10 13.55
N TYR A 114 -13.61 -7.15 12.98
CA TYR A 114 -13.42 -7.04 11.54
C TYR A 114 -14.05 -8.24 10.82
N PHE A 115 -13.79 -9.46 11.28
CA PHE A 115 -14.36 -10.67 10.68
C PHE A 115 -15.89 -10.70 10.78
N GLU A 116 -16.44 -10.29 11.93
CA GLU A 116 -17.90 -10.15 12.12
C GLU A 116 -18.50 -9.15 11.12
N ALA A 117 -17.83 -8.00 10.91
CA ALA A 117 -18.26 -7.01 9.93
C ALA A 117 -18.22 -7.57 8.50
N GLN A 118 -17.16 -8.30 8.13
CA GLN A 118 -17.02 -8.92 6.80
C GLN A 118 -18.06 -10.02 6.57
N ALA A 119 -18.38 -10.83 7.57
CA ALA A 119 -19.42 -11.86 7.47
C ALA A 119 -20.81 -11.27 7.23
N ARG A 120 -21.10 -10.09 7.82
CA ARG A 120 -22.37 -9.39 7.63
C ARG A 120 -22.44 -8.64 6.31
N ARG A 121 -21.37 -7.95 5.92
CA ARG A 121 -21.30 -7.19 4.66
C ARG A 121 -19.84 -7.14 4.16
N PRO A 122 -19.47 -8.00 3.21
CA PRO A 122 -18.11 -8.02 2.67
C PRO A 122 -17.72 -6.66 2.05
N ARG A 123 -16.68 -6.05 2.64
CA ARG A 123 -16.06 -4.76 2.29
C ARG A 123 -14.56 -4.80 2.60
N MET A 124 -13.87 -5.82 2.12
CA MET A 124 -12.42 -5.93 2.27
C MET A 124 -11.73 -4.99 1.26
N GLY A 125 -10.57 -4.43 1.62
CA GLY A 125 -9.70 -3.72 0.66
C GLY A 125 -9.01 -4.68 -0.34
N CYS A 126 -8.27 -4.14 -1.30
CA CYS A 126 -7.65 -4.94 -2.36
C CYS A 126 -6.57 -5.90 -1.81
N PHE A 127 -5.77 -5.49 -0.82
CA PHE A 127 -4.78 -6.34 -0.16
C PHE A 127 -5.39 -7.57 0.55
N PRO A 128 -6.25 -7.41 1.58
CA PRO A 128 -6.84 -8.58 2.26
C PRO A 128 -7.61 -9.48 1.31
N PHE A 129 -8.31 -8.91 0.32
CA PHE A 129 -9.00 -9.69 -0.70
C PHE A 129 -8.02 -10.55 -1.53
N SER A 130 -6.91 -9.97 -1.99
CA SER A 130 -5.94 -10.65 -2.85
C SER A 130 -5.17 -11.74 -2.14
N PHE A 131 -4.81 -11.54 -0.86
CA PHE A 131 -4.14 -12.57 -0.08
C PHE A 131 -5.06 -13.74 0.27
N LEU A 132 -6.33 -13.48 0.57
CA LEU A 132 -7.34 -14.54 0.71
C LEU A 132 -7.54 -15.31 -0.60
N ALA A 133 -7.59 -14.61 -1.75
CA ALA A 133 -7.66 -15.24 -3.06
C ALA A 133 -6.42 -16.09 -3.39
N ALA A 134 -5.26 -15.75 -2.82
CA ALA A 134 -4.04 -16.53 -2.91
C ALA A 134 -4.01 -17.75 -1.95
N GLY A 135 -5.06 -17.97 -1.17
CA GLY A 135 -5.12 -19.03 -0.16
C GLY A 135 -4.39 -18.72 1.15
N SER A 136 -3.93 -17.49 1.34
CA SER A 136 -3.28 -17.04 2.59
C SER A 136 -4.32 -16.47 3.56
N PRO A 137 -4.40 -16.94 4.82
CA PRO A 137 -5.36 -16.43 5.79
C PRO A 137 -5.01 -15.02 6.25
N LEU A 138 -6.02 -14.25 6.67
CA LEU A 138 -5.78 -13.04 7.46
C LEU A 138 -5.31 -13.43 8.87
N ASN A 139 -4.39 -12.66 9.45
CA ASN A 139 -3.62 -13.04 10.65
C ASN A 139 -2.87 -14.39 10.49
N PRO A 140 -1.99 -14.53 9.49
CA PRO A 140 -1.26 -15.77 9.28
C PRO A 140 -0.40 -16.14 10.51
N PRO A 141 -0.46 -17.38 11.00
CA PRO A 141 0.33 -17.81 12.16
C PRO A 141 1.83 -17.59 11.95
N GLY A 142 2.52 -17.08 12.96
CA GLY A 142 3.96 -16.84 12.91
C GLY A 142 4.39 -15.58 12.12
N VAL A 143 3.43 -14.81 11.59
CA VAL A 143 3.70 -13.49 11.01
C VAL A 143 3.43 -12.42 12.07
N PRO A 144 4.38 -11.49 12.32
CA PRO A 144 4.16 -10.40 13.26
C PRO A 144 2.96 -9.53 12.86
N PRO A 145 1.98 -9.34 13.76
CA PRO A 145 0.76 -8.60 13.44
C PRO A 145 1.05 -7.09 13.41
N VAL A 146 0.88 -6.47 12.24
CA VAL A 146 1.02 -5.01 12.05
C VAL A 146 -0.30 -4.32 12.43
N PRO A 147 -0.33 -3.51 13.51
CA PRO A 147 -1.54 -2.78 13.89
C PRO A 147 -1.82 -1.65 12.89
N ALA A 148 -3.09 -1.40 12.57
CA ALA A 148 -3.52 -0.38 11.61
C ALA A 148 -2.87 1.00 11.84
N THR A 149 -2.90 1.46 13.10
CA THR A 149 -2.44 2.80 13.49
C THR A 149 -0.94 2.87 13.82
N LEU A 150 -0.21 1.75 13.69
CA LEU A 150 1.19 1.61 14.08
C LEU A 150 1.47 2.16 15.51
N GLY A 151 0.55 1.94 16.45
CA GLY A 151 0.73 2.36 17.84
C GLY A 151 0.27 3.77 18.17
N LEU A 152 -0.63 4.36 17.37
CA LEU A 152 -1.48 5.48 17.79
C LEU A 152 -2.84 4.95 18.32
N SER A 153 -3.54 5.74 19.14
CA SER A 153 -4.94 5.46 19.47
C SER A 153 -5.85 5.62 18.25
N TYR A 154 -7.06 5.04 18.28
CA TYR A 154 -8.00 5.07 17.14
C TYR A 154 -8.88 6.32 17.06
N ALA A 155 -8.88 7.16 18.09
CA ALA A 155 -9.71 8.36 18.18
C ALA A 155 -8.86 9.61 18.37
N GLU A 156 -9.37 10.75 17.89
CA GLU A 156 -8.79 12.08 18.10
C GLU A 156 -8.52 12.30 19.60
N PRO A 157 -7.29 12.73 20.00
CA PRO A 157 -6.22 13.28 19.17
C PRO A 157 -5.17 12.28 18.67
N TRP A 158 -5.47 10.98 18.59
CA TRP A 158 -4.59 9.91 18.10
C TRP A 158 -3.26 9.85 18.85
N LEU A 159 -3.34 9.73 20.17
CA LEU A 159 -2.16 9.75 21.03
C LEU A 159 -1.27 8.52 20.79
N PRO A 160 0.07 8.67 20.89
CA PRO A 160 0.98 7.54 21.01
C PRO A 160 0.57 6.59 22.14
N VAL A 161 0.23 5.35 21.78
CA VAL A 161 0.01 4.26 22.75
C VAL A 161 1.17 3.26 22.76
N ARG A 162 2.03 3.32 21.74
CA ARG A 162 3.30 2.59 21.68
C ARG A 162 4.44 3.54 21.27
N PRO A 163 5.63 3.39 21.87
CA PRO A 163 6.80 4.18 21.53
C PRO A 163 7.43 3.73 20.20
N LEU A 164 8.25 4.60 19.59
CA LEU A 164 8.84 4.34 18.26
C LEU A 164 9.82 3.15 18.26
N ASP A 165 10.53 2.90 19.36
CA ASP A 165 11.44 1.75 19.47
C ASP A 165 10.70 0.41 19.40
N GLU A 166 9.45 0.35 19.87
CA GLU A 166 8.61 -0.84 19.69
C GLU A 166 8.21 -1.03 18.22
N ILE A 167 7.95 0.07 17.50
CA ILE A 167 7.64 0.05 16.07
C ILE A 167 8.87 -0.36 15.25
N SER A 168 10.07 0.09 15.63
CA SER A 168 11.31 -0.41 15.03
C SER A 168 11.52 -1.90 15.27
N ARG A 169 11.31 -2.40 16.49
CA ARG A 169 11.37 -3.86 16.76
C ARG A 169 10.33 -4.66 15.97
N LEU A 170 9.15 -4.09 15.70
CA LEU A 170 8.18 -4.70 14.79
C LEU A 170 8.77 -4.81 13.36
N GLY A 171 9.46 -3.78 12.88
CA GLY A 171 10.19 -3.80 11.61
C GLY A 171 11.24 -4.91 11.55
N GLU A 172 12.05 -5.06 12.60
CA GLU A 172 13.03 -6.15 12.71
C GLU A 172 12.35 -7.53 12.66
N SER A 173 11.20 -7.66 13.33
CA SER A 173 10.42 -8.89 13.34
C SER A 173 9.83 -9.21 11.95
N LEU A 174 9.37 -8.20 11.22
CA LEU A 174 8.91 -8.36 9.83
C LEU A 174 10.05 -8.78 8.92
N ALA A 175 11.25 -8.20 9.07
CA ALA A 175 12.43 -8.62 8.32
C ALA A 175 12.78 -10.09 8.59
N ALA A 176 12.63 -10.54 9.84
CA ALA A 176 12.83 -11.94 10.19
C ALA A 176 11.79 -12.87 9.54
N SER A 177 10.52 -12.47 9.54
CA SER A 177 9.44 -13.22 8.89
C SER A 177 9.55 -13.20 7.36
N ALA A 178 10.04 -12.11 6.78
CA ALA A 178 10.29 -12.01 5.33
C ALA A 178 11.30 -13.06 4.85
N ARG A 179 12.27 -13.50 5.68
CA ARG A 179 13.20 -14.58 5.31
C ARG A 179 12.52 -15.95 5.12
N THR A 180 11.32 -16.14 5.67
CA THR A 180 10.52 -17.37 5.54
C THR A 180 9.35 -17.21 4.57
N HIS A 181 9.27 -16.09 3.85
CA HIS A 181 8.26 -15.83 2.82
C HIS A 181 8.94 -15.37 1.54
N ASP A 182 8.32 -15.59 0.40
CA ASP A 182 8.79 -15.01 -0.86
C ASP A 182 8.28 -13.58 -1.01
N LEU A 183 7.02 -13.35 -0.58
CA LEU A 183 6.40 -12.03 -0.44
C LEU A 183 5.73 -11.90 0.94
N LEU A 184 6.18 -10.92 1.72
CA LEU A 184 5.49 -10.44 2.91
C LEU A 184 5.04 -9.01 2.67
N ALA A 185 3.73 -8.75 2.66
CA ALA A 185 3.20 -7.41 2.47
C ALA A 185 2.62 -6.83 3.76
N ALA A 186 2.62 -5.51 3.89
CA ALA A 186 1.87 -4.77 4.89
C ALA A 186 1.16 -3.60 4.22
N ASP A 187 -0.17 -3.58 4.35
CA ASP A 187 -1.06 -2.53 3.88
C ASP A 187 -1.21 -1.44 4.96
N LEU A 188 -0.48 -0.34 4.81
CA LEU A 188 -0.35 0.73 5.80
C LEU A 188 -1.36 1.84 5.50
N TRP A 189 -2.63 1.57 5.82
CA TRP A 189 -3.75 2.35 5.32
C TRP A 189 -4.15 3.58 6.14
N PHE A 190 -3.57 3.78 7.33
CA PHE A 190 -4.11 4.75 8.29
C PHE A 190 -3.80 6.22 7.93
N SER A 191 -2.89 6.48 7.00
CA SER A 191 -2.67 7.82 6.43
C SER A 191 -3.88 8.35 5.65
N ASP A 192 -4.58 7.48 4.90
CA ASP A 192 -5.72 7.86 4.08
C ASP A 192 -6.91 8.47 4.88
N PRO A 193 -7.42 7.83 5.96
CA PRO A 193 -8.47 8.44 6.78
C PRO A 193 -8.02 9.74 7.46
N LEU A 194 -6.72 9.92 7.74
CA LEU A 194 -6.19 11.20 8.25
C LEU A 194 -6.16 12.27 7.15
N GLY A 195 -5.83 11.91 5.91
CA GLY A 195 -5.93 12.81 4.76
C GLY A 195 -7.37 13.26 4.49
N HIS A 196 -8.33 12.35 4.60
CA HIS A 196 -9.77 12.65 4.54
C HIS A 196 -10.31 13.55 5.66
N LEU A 197 -9.49 13.89 6.64
CA LEU A 197 -9.81 14.86 7.68
C LEU A 197 -9.28 16.27 7.38
N GLY A 198 -8.65 16.47 6.21
CA GLY A 198 -8.05 17.72 5.77
C GLY A 198 -9.05 18.86 5.61
N SER A 199 -8.56 20.07 5.85
CA SER A 199 -9.33 21.31 5.87
C SER A 199 -8.42 22.53 5.73
N LEU A 200 -8.94 23.67 5.30
CA LEU A 200 -8.21 24.95 5.28
C LEU A 200 -8.89 25.93 6.26
N PRO A 201 -8.24 26.34 7.37
CA PRO A 201 -6.89 25.94 7.82
C PRO A 201 -6.81 24.47 8.26
N THR A 202 -5.62 23.89 8.20
CA THR A 202 -5.37 22.52 8.66
C THR A 202 -5.62 22.43 10.16
N ARG A 203 -6.33 21.40 10.61
CA ARG A 203 -6.53 21.17 12.04
C ARG A 203 -5.23 20.68 12.69
N PRO A 204 -4.74 21.33 13.77
CA PRO A 204 -3.46 20.93 14.39
C PRO A 204 -3.41 19.47 14.85
N ALA A 205 -4.52 18.92 15.37
CA ALA A 205 -4.59 17.52 15.78
C ALA A 205 -4.43 16.54 14.61
N VAL A 206 -4.96 16.88 13.42
CA VAL A 206 -4.84 16.06 12.21
C VAL A 206 -3.41 16.11 11.67
N ALA A 207 -2.84 17.31 11.56
CA ALA A 207 -1.44 17.48 11.13
C ALA A 207 -0.48 16.72 12.07
N ALA A 208 -0.67 16.83 13.39
CA ALA A 208 0.13 16.10 14.37
C ALA A 208 -0.03 14.58 14.23
N ALA A 209 -1.25 14.07 14.08
CA ALA A 209 -1.51 12.64 13.92
C ALA A 209 -0.92 12.06 12.62
N ALA A 210 -1.08 12.78 11.50
CA ALA A 210 -0.58 12.35 10.21
C ALA A 210 0.96 12.33 10.18
N ARG A 211 1.60 13.35 10.76
CA ARG A 211 3.06 13.35 10.98
C ARG A 211 3.50 12.20 11.89
N ALA A 212 2.82 12.01 13.02
CA ALA A 212 3.13 10.97 13.98
C ALA A 212 2.97 9.56 13.41
N TYR A 213 2.01 9.35 12.49
CA TYR A 213 1.87 8.11 11.76
C TYR A 213 3.03 7.88 10.78
N LEU A 214 3.39 8.90 9.99
CA LEU A 214 4.51 8.77 9.06
C LEU A 214 5.86 8.56 9.76
N ALA A 215 6.06 9.14 10.95
CA ALA A 215 7.22 8.86 11.81
C ALA A 215 7.26 7.39 12.29
N ARG A 216 6.10 6.73 12.43
CA ARG A 216 6.01 5.29 12.74
C ARG A 216 6.30 4.43 11.54
N VAL A 217 5.90 4.85 10.34
CA VAL A 217 6.32 4.22 9.09
C VAL A 217 7.85 4.29 8.95
N ASP A 218 8.45 5.45 9.23
CA ASP A 218 9.91 5.62 9.26
C ASP A 218 10.58 4.67 10.27
N ALA A 219 10.07 4.61 11.51
CA ALA A 219 10.59 3.72 12.54
C ALA A 219 10.47 2.23 12.16
N LEU A 220 9.33 1.81 11.58
CA LEU A 220 9.10 0.45 11.08
C LEU A 220 10.10 0.10 9.98
N LEU A 221 10.29 1.01 9.01
CA LEU A 221 11.25 0.86 7.93
C LEU A 221 12.67 0.77 8.48
N ALA A 222 13.05 1.63 9.42
CA ALA A 222 14.38 1.64 10.03
C ALA A 222 14.74 0.28 10.64
N GLY A 223 13.84 -0.31 11.44
CA GLY A 223 14.06 -1.63 12.02
C GLY A 223 14.13 -2.74 10.97
N ALA A 224 13.28 -2.68 9.93
CA ALA A 224 13.32 -3.65 8.85
C ALA A 224 14.65 -3.61 8.08
N LEU A 225 15.14 -2.41 7.75
CA LEU A 225 16.40 -2.22 7.05
C LEU A 225 17.62 -2.59 7.90
N GLN A 226 17.62 -2.23 9.19
CA GLN A 226 18.66 -2.62 10.13
C GLN A 226 18.80 -4.15 10.25
N ALA A 227 17.67 -4.86 10.17
CA ALA A 227 17.63 -6.33 10.16
C ALA A 227 17.90 -6.95 8.77
N GLY A 228 18.25 -6.14 7.77
CA GLY A 228 18.68 -6.60 6.44
C GLY A 228 17.54 -6.99 5.49
N ALA A 229 16.33 -6.49 5.69
CA ALA A 229 15.23 -6.75 4.76
C ALA A 229 15.50 -6.14 3.37
N ARG A 230 15.09 -6.87 2.32
CA ARG A 230 14.81 -6.26 1.01
C ARG A 230 13.43 -5.64 1.08
N VAL A 231 13.35 -4.33 0.84
CA VAL A 231 12.11 -3.57 1.03
C VAL A 231 11.69 -2.92 -0.28
N LEU A 232 10.40 -3.05 -0.58
CA LEU A 232 9.69 -2.22 -1.55
C LEU A 232 8.71 -1.32 -0.78
N LEU A 233 8.75 -0.02 -1.04
CA LEU A 233 7.81 0.98 -0.55
C LEU A 233 7.03 1.56 -1.73
N THR A 234 5.70 1.53 -1.64
CA THR A 234 4.81 2.10 -2.67
C THR A 234 3.71 2.94 -2.04
N SER A 235 3.05 3.80 -2.81
CA SER A 235 1.69 4.26 -2.49
C SER A 235 0.77 4.16 -3.70
N ASP A 236 -0.53 4.11 -3.47
CA ASP A 236 -1.58 3.91 -4.48
C ASP A 236 -2.17 5.23 -5.02
N HIS A 237 -2.25 6.27 -4.20
CA HIS A 237 -2.67 7.62 -4.60
C HIS A 237 -2.16 8.72 -3.64
N GLY A 238 -2.33 9.98 -4.03
CA GLY A 238 -2.12 11.15 -3.16
C GLY A 238 -3.33 11.45 -2.28
N ASN A 239 -3.07 11.91 -1.05
CA ASN A 239 -4.05 12.40 -0.09
C ASN A 239 -3.33 13.21 1.03
N ALA A 240 -2.62 12.52 1.93
CA ALA A 240 -2.11 13.11 3.16
C ALA A 240 -0.91 14.07 2.98
N GLU A 241 -0.29 14.12 1.79
CA GLU A 241 0.71 15.14 1.45
C GLU A 241 0.12 16.56 1.37
N ASN A 242 -1.21 16.68 1.25
CA ASN A 242 -1.92 17.96 1.28
C ASN A 242 -3.13 17.90 2.25
N LEU A 243 -2.88 18.21 3.51
CA LEU A 243 -3.92 18.23 4.55
C LEU A 243 -4.83 19.46 4.51
N THR A 244 -4.71 20.33 3.49
CA THR A 244 -5.58 21.50 3.33
C THR A 244 -6.92 21.17 2.65
N VAL A 245 -7.02 19.98 2.04
CA VAL A 245 -8.19 19.50 1.32
C VAL A 245 -8.63 18.14 1.87
N LYS A 246 -9.93 17.84 1.74
CA LYS A 246 -10.51 16.57 2.19
C LYS A 246 -10.42 15.46 1.14
N ALA A 247 -10.35 15.87 -0.13
CA ALA A 247 -10.32 14.95 -1.27
C ALA A 247 -8.91 14.41 -1.48
N HIS A 248 -8.80 13.30 -2.19
CA HIS A 248 -7.53 12.85 -2.74
C HIS A 248 -6.95 13.92 -3.68
N THR A 249 -5.69 13.75 -4.05
CA THR A 249 -4.99 14.70 -4.92
C THR A 249 -4.52 14.04 -6.21
N LEU A 250 -3.95 14.84 -7.10
CA LEU A 250 -3.24 14.39 -8.30
C LEU A 250 -1.74 14.21 -8.06
N ALA A 251 -1.30 14.18 -6.79
CA ALA A 251 0.11 13.98 -6.48
C ALA A 251 0.57 12.63 -7.05
N ARG A 252 1.79 12.63 -7.61
CA ARG A 252 2.50 11.39 -7.89
C ARG A 252 2.75 10.63 -6.60
N VAL A 253 3.05 9.35 -6.67
CA VAL A 253 3.25 8.50 -5.49
C VAL A 253 4.67 7.95 -5.39
N PRO A 254 5.18 7.68 -4.17
CA PRO A 254 6.46 7.03 -4.00
C PRO A 254 6.50 5.62 -4.61
N PHE A 255 7.60 5.32 -5.29
CA PHE A 255 8.05 3.98 -5.65
C PHE A 255 9.53 3.87 -5.35
N ALA A 256 9.86 3.22 -4.25
CA ALA A 256 11.23 3.15 -3.75
C ALA A 256 11.57 1.75 -3.26
N ALA A 257 12.83 1.38 -3.44
CA ALA A 257 13.29 0.03 -3.20
C ALA A 257 14.69 0.03 -2.60
N LEU A 258 14.96 -0.87 -1.65
CA LEU A 258 16.30 -1.15 -1.14
C LEU A 258 16.55 -2.65 -1.09
N GLY A 259 17.71 -3.07 -1.60
CA GLY A 259 18.07 -4.49 -1.70
C GLY A 259 17.47 -5.22 -2.90
N LEU A 260 16.84 -4.49 -3.83
CA LEU A 260 16.39 -4.95 -5.13
C LEU A 260 16.53 -3.82 -6.17
N SER A 261 16.68 -4.21 -7.44
CA SER A 261 16.71 -3.29 -8.58
C SER A 261 15.43 -3.49 -9.38
N LEU A 262 14.71 -2.39 -9.61
CA LEU A 262 13.52 -2.34 -10.44
C LEU A 262 13.77 -1.30 -11.55
N PRO A 263 13.28 -1.54 -12.78
CA PRO A 263 13.41 -0.59 -13.88
C PRO A 263 12.66 0.72 -13.59
N ASP A 264 12.95 1.71 -14.41
CA ASP A 264 12.15 2.95 -14.44
C ASP A 264 10.71 2.63 -14.85
N ALA A 265 9.76 3.30 -14.20
CA ALA A 265 8.34 3.20 -14.48
C ALA A 265 7.74 4.61 -14.49
N ALA A 266 6.84 4.89 -15.44
CA ALA A 266 6.16 6.17 -15.49
C ALA A 266 4.94 6.22 -14.54
N ASN A 267 4.36 5.07 -14.25
CA ASN A 267 3.09 4.95 -13.53
C ASN A 267 3.00 3.65 -12.72
N VAL A 268 1.98 3.56 -11.87
CA VAL A 268 1.75 2.40 -10.98
C VAL A 268 1.50 1.07 -11.71
N VAL A 269 1.02 1.10 -12.97
CA VAL A 269 0.78 -0.11 -13.76
C VAL A 269 2.12 -0.71 -14.23
N GLU A 270 2.99 0.12 -14.78
CA GLU A 270 4.34 -0.27 -15.20
C GLU A 270 5.16 -0.77 -14.02
N ALA A 271 5.09 -0.10 -12.87
CA ALA A 271 5.77 -0.53 -11.66
C ALA A 271 5.22 -1.85 -11.10
N GLY A 272 3.90 -2.07 -11.16
CA GLY A 272 3.29 -3.36 -10.83
C GLY A 272 3.75 -4.50 -11.75
N ARG A 273 3.94 -4.23 -13.05
CA ARG A 273 4.53 -5.19 -14.00
C ARG A 273 5.99 -5.48 -13.69
N ALA A 274 6.78 -4.42 -13.47
CA ALA A 274 8.18 -4.54 -13.09
C ALA A 274 8.38 -5.38 -11.82
N LEU A 275 7.48 -5.24 -10.84
CA LEU A 275 7.49 -6.07 -9.64
C LEU A 275 7.18 -7.54 -9.95
N ALA A 276 6.18 -7.82 -10.78
CA ALA A 276 5.88 -9.20 -11.20
C ALA A 276 7.04 -9.83 -11.99
N ASP A 277 7.68 -9.06 -12.87
CA ASP A 277 8.84 -9.48 -13.66
C ASP A 277 10.06 -9.74 -12.77
N TRP A 278 10.26 -8.95 -11.71
CA TRP A 278 11.31 -9.20 -10.72
C TRP A 278 11.17 -10.56 -10.03
N PHE A 279 9.94 -11.01 -9.76
CA PHE A 279 9.67 -12.36 -9.27
C PHE A 279 9.83 -13.46 -10.33
N GLY A 280 10.06 -13.11 -11.60
CA GLY A 280 10.16 -14.03 -12.72
C GLY A 280 8.81 -14.57 -13.18
N LEU A 281 7.72 -13.86 -12.89
CA LEU A 281 6.40 -14.24 -13.40
C LEU A 281 6.29 -13.85 -14.88
N PRO A 282 5.69 -14.69 -15.74
CA PRO A 282 5.53 -14.36 -17.15
C PRO A 282 4.62 -13.13 -17.32
N PRO A 283 4.78 -12.32 -18.37
CA PRO A 283 3.85 -11.23 -18.64
C PRO A 283 2.43 -11.79 -18.80
N GLN A 284 1.44 -11.07 -18.28
CA GLN A 284 0.05 -11.46 -18.48
C GLN A 284 -0.30 -11.16 -19.94
N THR A 285 -0.60 -12.18 -20.72
CA THR A 285 -1.26 -12.00 -22.00
C THR A 285 -2.62 -11.38 -21.72
N ALA A 286 -2.90 -10.19 -22.26
CA ALA A 286 -4.25 -9.66 -22.27
C ALA A 286 -5.14 -10.76 -22.86
N LYS A 287 -5.99 -11.39 -22.04
CA LYS A 287 -7.10 -12.15 -22.61
C LYS A 287 -7.86 -11.13 -23.42
N SER A 288 -7.95 -11.40 -24.72
CA SER A 288 -8.68 -10.63 -25.73
C SER A 288 -9.86 -9.92 -25.09
N GLU A 289 -9.93 -8.62 -25.33
CA GLU A 289 -11.10 -7.77 -25.12
C GLU A 289 -12.36 -8.64 -25.19
N ILE A 290 -13.10 -8.66 -24.08
CA ILE A 290 -14.41 -9.28 -24.05
C ILE A 290 -15.19 -8.58 -25.16
N ALA A 291 -15.40 -9.30 -26.27
CA ALA A 291 -16.27 -8.84 -27.34
C ALA A 291 -17.58 -8.40 -26.69
N PRO A 292 -18.11 -7.21 -27.03
CA PRO A 292 -19.41 -6.81 -26.51
C PRO A 292 -20.38 -7.91 -26.90
N THR A 293 -21.02 -8.51 -25.89
CA THR A 293 -22.07 -9.50 -26.09
C THR A 293 -23.16 -8.81 -26.91
N GLU A 294 -23.27 -9.19 -28.18
CA GLU A 294 -24.45 -8.86 -28.98
C GLU A 294 -25.65 -9.65 -28.44
N LEU A 295 -26.79 -8.94 -28.43
CA LEU A 295 -28.19 -9.36 -28.16
C LEU A 295 -28.68 -9.28 -26.71
#